data_AF-A0A7S4CZ74-F1
#
_entry.id   AF-A0A7S4CZ74-F1
#
_cell.length_a   1.000
_cell.length_b   1.000
_cell.length_c   1.000
_cell.angle_alpha   90.00
_cell.angle_beta   90.00
_cell.angle_gamma   90.00
#
_symmetry.space_group_name_H-M   'P 1'
#
loop_
_entity.id
_entity.type
_entity.pdbx_description
1 polymer ?
#
loop_
_entity_poly.entity_id
_entity_poly.type
_entity_poly.pdbx_seq_one_letter_code
_entity_poly.pdbx_strand_id
1 'polypeptide(L)'
;TYKSPHPQYAYMVGTISSINSALAGMTYCALPQFSGLVPLTLNVTDNGYVGVGGGGWISASMQFAVGSINDPPVLTLLPTATSVNEDTTLYFSSLTSISIFDQDSDPYNLTLVLSADNGMLQFTSSGSLAREITHTANQTVLNDMLQTVALQPDANFDGTITVIIYISDNGHTGSGSVEAVSATLTVTVNAVNDLPVWTTPDNRNIAEDLPGGVNFTDSPHLLQIT
;
A
#
# COMPACT_ATOMS: atom_id res chain seq x y z
N THR A 1 -27.80 -5.82 -14.78
CA THR A 1 -27.68 -7.07 -15.58
C THR A 1 -26.64 -6.83 -16.66
N TYR A 2 -25.37 -7.11 -16.37
CA TYR A 2 -24.30 -6.98 -17.35
C TYR A 2 -24.39 -8.21 -18.27
N LYS A 3 -24.84 -8.02 -19.52
CA LYS A 3 -24.74 -9.06 -20.55
C LYS A 3 -23.24 -9.22 -20.83
N SER A 4 -22.67 -10.37 -20.46
CA SER A 4 -21.34 -10.75 -20.95
C SER A 4 -21.36 -10.72 -22.49
N PRO A 5 -20.48 -9.96 -23.15
CA PRO A 5 -20.49 -9.79 -24.61
C PRO A 5 -19.94 -11.00 -25.37
N HIS A 6 -19.58 -12.09 -24.68
CA HIS A 6 -19.00 -13.28 -25.30
C HIS A 6 -20.04 -14.41 -25.37
N PRO A 7 -20.42 -14.90 -26.56
CA PRO A 7 -21.29 -16.06 -26.66
C PRO A 7 -20.60 -17.27 -26.02
N GLN A 8 -21.26 -17.88 -25.02
CA GLN A 8 -20.75 -19.05 -24.29
C GLN A 8 -20.75 -20.34 -25.15
N TYR A 9 -21.32 -20.28 -26.35
CA TYR A 9 -21.44 -21.39 -27.27
C TYR A 9 -21.31 -20.88 -28.72
N ALA A 10 -20.56 -21.61 -29.54
CA ALA A 10 -20.54 -21.43 -30.98
C ALA A 10 -21.18 -22.67 -31.64
N TYR A 11 -21.99 -22.46 -32.67
CA TYR A 11 -22.60 -23.53 -33.46
C TYR A 11 -22.15 -23.39 -34.90
N MET A 12 -21.60 -24.46 -35.47
CA MET A 12 -21.09 -24.49 -36.84
C MET A 12 -21.56 -25.77 -37.52
N VAL A 13 -21.97 -25.67 -38.78
CA VAL A 13 -22.29 -26.80 -39.65
C VAL A 13 -21.56 -26.59 -40.96
N GLY A 14 -20.87 -27.62 -41.46
CA GLY A 14 -20.12 -27.53 -42.70
C GLY A 14 -19.37 -28.81 -43.01
N THR A 15 -18.58 -28.78 -44.08
CA THR A 15 -17.66 -29.88 -44.37
C THR A 15 -16.57 -29.97 -43.31
N ILE A 16 -15.92 -31.13 -43.19
CA ILE A 16 -14.75 -31.32 -42.30
C ILE A 16 -13.68 -30.25 -42.58
N SER A 17 -13.42 -29.94 -43.86
CA SER A 17 -12.45 -28.91 -44.22
C SER A 17 -12.86 -27.53 -43.70
N SER A 18 -14.13 -27.15 -43.86
CA SER A 18 -14.63 -25.84 -43.42
C SER A 18 -14.63 -25.72 -41.90
N ILE A 19 -15.01 -26.77 -41.17
CA ILE A 19 -14.99 -26.80 -39.70
C ILE A 19 -13.55 -26.72 -39.19
N ASN A 20 -12.63 -27.50 -39.75
CA ASN A 20 -11.21 -27.45 -39.34
C ASN A 20 -10.60 -26.07 -39.60
N SER A 21 -10.89 -25.44 -40.74
CA SER A 21 -10.46 -24.07 -41.02
C SER A 21 -11.06 -23.05 -40.05
N ALA A 22 -12.33 -23.21 -39.66
CA ALA A 22 -12.98 -22.33 -38.69
C ALA A 22 -12.35 -22.48 -37.30
N LEU A 23 -12.16 -23.71 -36.82
CA LEU A 23 -11.51 -24.02 -35.54
C LEU A 23 -10.07 -23.49 -35.48
N ALA A 24 -9.31 -23.61 -36.58
CA ALA A 24 -7.94 -23.11 -36.67
C ALA A 24 -7.86 -21.57 -36.55
N GLY A 25 -8.93 -20.85 -36.91
CA GLY A 25 -9.01 -19.40 -36.80
C GLY A 25 -9.66 -18.90 -35.50
N MET A 26 -10.10 -19.78 -34.60
CA MET A 26 -10.75 -19.36 -33.35
C MET A 26 -9.74 -18.78 -32.37
N THR A 27 -10.07 -17.61 -31.82
CA THR A 27 -9.31 -16.96 -30.76
C THR A 27 -10.15 -16.86 -29.50
N TYR A 28 -9.56 -17.18 -28.35
CA TYR A 28 -10.12 -16.87 -27.04
C TYR A 28 -9.57 -15.53 -26.54
N CYS A 29 -10.45 -14.64 -26.08
CA CYS A 29 -10.07 -13.40 -25.43
C CYS A 29 -10.65 -13.44 -24.01
N ALA A 30 -9.77 -13.46 -23.01
CA ALA A 30 -10.19 -13.41 -21.61
C ALA A 30 -10.80 -12.04 -21.28
N LEU A 31 -11.68 -12.01 -20.28
CA LEU A 31 -12.14 -10.74 -19.71
C LEU A 31 -10.94 -9.98 -19.10
N PRO A 32 -10.96 -8.64 -19.10
CA PRO A 32 -10.00 -7.86 -18.33
C PRO A 32 -9.92 -8.36 -16.88
N GLN A 33 -8.72 -8.43 -16.33
CA GLN A 33 -8.44 -8.88 -14.95
C GLN A 33 -8.83 -10.34 -14.63
N PHE A 34 -9.22 -11.15 -15.62
CA PHE A 34 -9.45 -12.57 -15.40
C PHE A 34 -8.14 -13.35 -15.48
N SER A 35 -7.86 -14.14 -14.43
CA SER A 35 -6.87 -15.21 -14.45
C SER A 35 -7.54 -16.53 -14.04
N GLY A 36 -7.04 -17.66 -14.55
CA GLY A 36 -7.55 -18.98 -14.22
C GLY A 36 -7.85 -19.87 -15.42
N LEU A 37 -8.52 -20.99 -15.12
CA LEU A 37 -8.83 -22.03 -16.11
C LEU A 37 -10.19 -21.79 -16.75
N VAL A 38 -10.24 -21.91 -18.07
CA VAL A 38 -11.47 -21.74 -18.86
C VAL A 38 -11.75 -23.05 -19.58
N PRO A 39 -12.75 -23.84 -19.15
CA PRO A 39 -13.07 -25.08 -19.83
C PRO A 39 -13.73 -24.82 -21.19
N LEU A 40 -13.35 -25.61 -22.19
CA LEU A 40 -13.97 -25.66 -23.51
C LEU A 40 -14.44 -27.08 -23.79
N THR A 41 -15.72 -27.23 -24.11
CA THR A 41 -16.31 -28.51 -24.53
C THR A 41 -16.78 -28.41 -25.97
N LEU A 42 -16.36 -29.36 -26.80
CA LEU A 42 -16.75 -29.51 -28.20
C LEU A 42 -17.66 -30.72 -28.33
N ASN A 43 -18.87 -30.49 -28.84
CA ASN A 43 -19.81 -31.56 -29.18
C ASN A 43 -19.93 -31.64 -30.71
N VAL A 44 -19.65 -32.81 -31.26
CA VAL A 44 -19.63 -33.05 -32.72
C VAL A 44 -20.57 -34.18 -33.06
N THR A 45 -21.36 -34.00 -34.11
CA THR A 45 -22.18 -35.04 -34.71
C THR A 45 -22.04 -34.98 -36.22
N ASP A 46 -22.19 -36.12 -36.89
CA ASP A 46 -22.33 -36.21 -38.33
C ASP A 46 -23.80 -36.14 -38.78
N ASN A 47 -24.72 -35.79 -37.87
CA ASN A 47 -26.17 -35.75 -38.09
C ASN A 47 -26.75 -37.04 -38.70
N GLY A 48 -26.05 -38.18 -38.61
CA GLY A 48 -26.49 -39.44 -39.18
C GLY A 48 -26.46 -39.49 -40.71
N TYR A 49 -25.60 -38.68 -41.37
CA TYR A 49 -25.54 -38.62 -42.83
C TYR A 49 -25.06 -39.92 -43.51
N VAL A 50 -24.42 -40.87 -42.81
CA VAL A 50 -24.00 -42.18 -43.36
C VAL A 50 -24.12 -43.33 -42.34
N GLY A 51 -24.50 -44.54 -42.82
CA GLY A 51 -24.56 -45.78 -42.03
C GLY A 51 -25.94 -46.12 -41.42
N VAL A 52 -26.07 -47.33 -40.86
CA VAL A 52 -27.27 -47.77 -40.13
C VAL A 52 -27.07 -47.49 -38.64
N GLY A 53 -27.34 -46.26 -38.23
CA GLY A 53 -27.25 -45.80 -36.85
C GLY A 53 -27.62 -44.33 -36.79
N GLY A 54 -28.55 -43.95 -35.91
CA GLY A 54 -28.95 -42.55 -35.75
C GLY A 54 -27.76 -41.66 -35.35
N GLY A 55 -27.74 -40.41 -35.83
CA GLY A 55 -26.66 -39.46 -35.62
C GLY A 55 -26.26 -39.33 -34.14
N GLY A 56 -25.11 -39.92 -33.79
CA GLY A 56 -24.54 -39.87 -32.45
C GLY A 56 -23.78 -38.56 -32.22
N TRP A 57 -23.61 -38.20 -30.96
CA TRP A 57 -22.75 -37.10 -30.55
C TRP A 57 -21.48 -37.66 -29.91
N ILE A 58 -20.34 -37.07 -30.26
CA ILE A 58 -19.09 -37.20 -29.51
C ILE A 58 -18.78 -35.90 -28.80
N SER A 59 -18.19 -36.00 -27.61
CA SER A 59 -17.74 -34.86 -26.82
C SER A 59 -16.24 -34.93 -26.59
N ALA A 60 -15.57 -33.79 -26.75
CA ALA A 60 -14.17 -33.60 -26.36
C ALA A 60 -14.06 -32.35 -25.49
N SER A 61 -13.18 -32.39 -24.49
CA SER A 61 -12.94 -31.25 -23.60
C SER A 61 -11.47 -30.86 -23.59
N MET A 62 -11.23 -29.57 -23.49
CA MET A 62 -9.92 -28.97 -23.24
C MET A 62 -10.10 -27.75 -22.34
N GLN A 63 -9.00 -27.09 -21.98
CA GLN A 63 -9.04 -25.84 -21.22
C GLN A 63 -8.05 -24.82 -21.77
N PHE A 64 -8.40 -23.54 -21.64
CA PHE A 64 -7.41 -22.46 -21.71
C PHE A 64 -6.90 -22.17 -20.30
N ALA A 65 -5.60 -21.95 -20.18
CA ALA A 65 -5.00 -21.42 -18.97
C ALA A 65 -4.69 -19.93 -19.19
N VAL A 66 -5.36 -19.06 -18.44
CA VAL A 66 -5.10 -17.62 -18.44
C VAL A 66 -4.18 -17.32 -17.25
N GLY A 67 -2.95 -16.90 -17.52
CA GLY A 67 -2.01 -16.50 -16.47
C GLY A 67 -2.47 -15.22 -15.78
N SER A 68 -2.12 -15.05 -14.51
CA SER A 68 -2.21 -13.74 -13.85
C SER A 68 -1.11 -12.80 -14.36
N ILE A 69 -1.34 -11.50 -14.16
CA ILE A 69 -0.37 -10.42 -14.31
C ILE A 69 -0.40 -9.68 -12.98
N ASN A 70 0.77 -9.28 -12.49
CA ASN A 70 0.89 -8.48 -11.26
C ASN A 70 0.16 -7.13 -11.43
N ASP A 71 -0.77 -6.82 -10.54
CA ASP A 71 -1.44 -5.52 -10.41
C ASP A 71 -0.74 -4.68 -9.33
N PRO A 72 -0.42 -3.40 -9.57
CA PRO A 72 0.32 -2.58 -8.60
C PRO A 72 -0.52 -2.24 -7.37
N PRO A 73 0.13 -2.04 -6.21
CA PRO A 73 -0.55 -1.56 -5.01
C PRO A 73 -1.07 -0.13 -5.20
N VAL A 74 -2.25 0.10 -4.64
CA VAL A 74 -2.93 1.39 -4.56
C VAL A 74 -2.87 1.90 -3.12
N LEU A 75 -2.27 3.08 -2.94
CA LEU A 75 -2.22 3.78 -1.66
C LEU A 75 -3.14 5.00 -1.70
N THR A 76 -4.15 5.02 -0.84
CA THR A 76 -5.06 6.16 -0.67
C THR A 76 -4.63 6.96 0.54
N LEU A 77 -4.35 8.24 0.33
CA LEU A 77 -4.07 9.23 1.36
C LEU A 77 -4.94 10.45 1.08
N LEU A 78 -5.98 10.67 1.89
CA LEU A 78 -6.77 11.89 1.80
C LEU A 78 -6.03 13.02 2.54
N PRO A 79 -5.65 14.11 1.85
CA PRO A 79 -4.91 15.18 2.49
C PRO A 79 -5.83 15.98 3.42
N THR A 80 -5.59 15.86 4.73
CA THR A 80 -5.95 16.90 5.68
C THR A 80 -4.67 17.60 6.10
N ALA A 81 -4.66 18.93 6.05
CA ALA A 81 -3.59 19.70 6.69
C ALA A 81 -3.48 19.21 8.13
N THR A 82 -2.30 18.69 8.49
CA THR A 82 -2.06 18.03 9.76
C THR A 82 -1.07 18.88 10.54
N SER A 83 -1.47 19.30 11.73
CA SER A 83 -0.59 20.01 12.64
C SER A 83 -0.64 19.42 14.02
N VAL A 84 0.50 19.46 14.70
CA VAL A 84 0.65 19.09 16.11
C VAL A 84 1.48 20.18 16.78
N ASN A 85 1.36 20.34 18.09
CA ASN A 85 2.31 21.18 18.82
C ASN A 85 3.62 20.41 19.01
N GLU A 86 4.74 21.11 19.16
CA GLU A 86 5.96 20.46 19.61
C GLU A 86 5.74 19.71 20.93
N ASP A 87 6.61 18.73 21.19
CA ASP A 87 6.54 17.82 22.35
C ASP A 87 5.20 17.07 22.52
N THR A 88 4.40 17.01 21.46
CA THR A 88 3.12 16.31 21.46
C THR A 88 3.12 15.22 20.39
N THR A 89 2.64 14.04 20.76
CA THR A 89 2.50 12.91 19.83
C THR A 89 1.31 13.12 18.89
N LEU A 90 1.54 12.97 17.59
CA LEU A 90 0.50 12.86 16.57
C LEU A 90 0.11 11.39 16.38
N TYR A 91 -1.19 11.09 16.43
CA TYR A 91 -1.71 9.75 16.13
C TYR A 91 -2.34 9.71 14.74
N PHE A 92 -1.97 8.74 13.91
CA PHE A 92 -2.49 8.62 12.55
C PHE A 92 -4.00 8.29 12.52
N SER A 93 -4.53 7.70 13.60
CA SER A 93 -5.97 7.50 13.80
C SER A 93 -6.78 8.80 13.84
N SER A 94 -6.14 9.96 14.05
CA SER A 94 -6.79 11.28 14.00
C SER A 94 -6.86 11.88 12.59
N LEU A 95 -6.17 11.28 11.61
CA LEU A 95 -6.13 11.72 10.22
C LEU A 95 -7.28 11.10 9.43
N THR A 96 -7.67 11.71 8.30
CA THR A 96 -8.55 11.02 7.34
C THR A 96 -7.89 9.73 6.83
N SER A 97 -8.72 8.77 6.41
CA SER A 97 -8.32 7.39 6.13
C SER A 97 -7.11 7.26 5.19
N ILE A 98 -6.04 6.67 5.73
CA ILE A 98 -4.95 6.05 4.96
C ILE A 98 -5.36 4.60 4.71
N SER A 99 -5.32 4.13 3.47
CA SER A 99 -5.62 2.73 3.15
C SER A 99 -4.79 2.20 2.00
N ILE A 100 -4.47 0.92 2.08
CA ILE A 100 -3.76 0.13 1.08
C ILE A 100 -4.74 -0.84 0.42
N PHE A 101 -4.70 -0.93 -0.90
CA PHE A 101 -5.40 -1.93 -1.67
C PHE A 101 -4.49 -2.48 -2.76
N ASP A 102 -4.46 -3.79 -2.94
CA ASP A 102 -3.74 -4.49 -3.96
C ASP A 102 -4.56 -5.74 -4.31
N GLN A 103 -4.84 -5.91 -5.60
CA GLN A 103 -5.74 -6.95 -6.09
C GLN A 103 -5.15 -8.35 -5.91
N ASP A 104 -3.82 -8.45 -5.86
CA ASP A 104 -3.06 -9.68 -5.75
C ASP A 104 -2.64 -10.01 -4.31
N SER A 105 -2.99 -9.17 -3.34
CA SER A 105 -2.57 -9.32 -1.93
C SER A 105 -3.21 -10.48 -1.15
N ASP A 106 -4.08 -11.30 -1.73
CA ASP A 106 -4.60 -12.51 -1.07
C ASP A 106 -4.17 -13.75 -1.85
N PRO A 107 -3.35 -14.67 -1.30
CA PRO A 107 -2.85 -14.75 0.09
C PRO A 107 -1.47 -14.11 0.33
N TYR A 108 -1.00 -13.23 -0.56
CA TYR A 108 0.38 -12.74 -0.56
C TYR A 108 0.59 -11.52 0.36
N ASN A 109 1.80 -11.38 0.92
CA ASN A 109 2.10 -10.24 1.78
C ASN A 109 2.63 -9.05 0.98
N LEU A 110 2.22 -7.86 1.41
CA LEU A 110 2.79 -6.58 0.96
C LEU A 110 3.87 -6.14 1.96
N THR A 111 4.79 -5.29 1.50
CA THR A 111 5.80 -4.65 2.37
C THR A 111 5.48 -3.17 2.51
N LEU A 112 5.18 -2.75 3.74
CA LEU A 112 5.02 -1.36 4.15
C LEU A 112 6.34 -0.82 4.71
N VAL A 113 6.74 0.36 4.24
CA VAL A 113 7.80 1.16 4.83
C VAL A 113 7.23 2.53 5.20
N LEU A 114 7.38 2.92 6.47
CA LEU A 114 7.10 4.26 6.96
C LEU A 114 8.43 4.92 7.31
N SER A 115 8.67 6.14 6.86
CA SER A 115 9.86 6.91 7.26
C SER A 115 9.54 8.37 7.55
N ALA A 116 10.26 8.97 8.50
CA ALA A 116 10.14 10.38 8.88
C ALA A 116 11.50 11.09 8.86
N ASP A 117 11.53 12.29 8.28
CA ASP A 117 12.72 13.15 8.24
C ASP A 117 13.01 13.87 9.57
N ASN A 118 12.06 13.88 10.50
CA ASN A 118 12.21 14.27 11.90
C ASN A 118 11.24 13.47 12.78
N GLY A 119 11.60 13.27 14.05
CA GLY A 119 10.78 12.55 15.00
C GLY A 119 10.83 11.04 14.82
N MET A 120 10.16 10.35 15.73
CA MET A 120 10.15 8.91 15.86
C MET A 120 8.75 8.37 15.58
N LEU A 121 8.68 7.36 14.72
CA LEU A 121 7.46 6.59 14.45
C LEU A 121 7.39 5.39 15.39
N GLN A 122 6.17 4.97 15.72
CA GLN A 122 5.89 3.69 16.36
C GLN A 122 4.51 3.17 15.99
N PHE A 123 4.32 1.85 16.02
CA PHE A 123 2.98 1.30 16.22
C PHE A 123 2.68 1.31 17.72
N THR A 124 1.54 1.85 18.14
CA THR A 124 1.19 2.01 19.57
C THR A 124 1.19 0.69 20.35
N SER A 125 1.04 -0.45 19.68
CA SER A 125 1.11 -1.80 20.26
C SER A 125 2.51 -2.41 20.33
N SER A 126 3.50 -1.84 19.62
CA SER A 126 4.86 -2.41 19.48
C SER A 126 5.91 -1.75 20.38
N GLY A 127 5.67 -0.52 20.82
CA GLY A 127 6.54 0.25 21.73
C GLY A 127 7.94 0.61 21.22
N SER A 128 8.33 0.13 20.04
CA SER A 128 9.64 0.43 19.43
C SER A 128 9.53 1.70 18.59
N LEU A 129 10.32 2.70 18.96
CA LEU A 129 10.44 3.98 18.26
C LEU A 129 11.54 3.85 17.19
N ALA A 130 11.25 4.24 15.95
CA ALA A 130 12.22 4.32 14.87
C ALA A 130 11.89 5.43 13.87
N ARG A 131 12.90 5.98 13.20
CA ARG A 131 12.68 6.93 12.10
C ARG A 131 12.22 6.27 10.81
N GLU A 132 12.48 4.96 10.70
CA GLU A 132 12.02 4.11 9.62
C GLU A 132 11.51 2.80 10.20
N ILE A 133 10.32 2.38 9.77
CA ILE A 133 9.70 1.12 10.16
C ILE A 133 9.36 0.36 8.89
N THR A 134 9.87 -0.88 8.78
CA THR A 134 9.49 -1.81 7.73
C THR A 134 8.64 -2.93 8.32
N HIS A 135 7.51 -3.26 7.68
CA HIS A 135 6.65 -4.36 8.08
C HIS A 135 6.09 -5.09 6.86
N THR A 136 6.08 -6.43 6.92
CA THR A 136 5.55 -7.28 5.84
C THR A 136 4.41 -8.12 6.40
N ALA A 137 3.20 -7.93 5.88
CA ALA A 137 2.00 -8.64 6.29
C ALA A 137 0.95 -8.60 5.18
N ASN A 138 -0.18 -9.29 5.38
CA ASN A 138 -1.30 -9.20 4.45
C ASN A 138 -1.95 -7.81 4.49
N GLN A 139 -2.72 -7.48 3.46
CA GLN A 139 -3.34 -6.17 3.30
C GLN A 139 -4.21 -5.75 4.51
N THR A 140 -5.00 -6.67 5.06
CA THR A 140 -5.87 -6.37 6.21
C THR A 140 -5.06 -5.95 7.42
N VAL A 141 -4.00 -6.71 7.77
CA VAL A 141 -3.13 -6.41 8.90
C VAL A 141 -2.42 -5.08 8.70
N LEU A 142 -1.91 -4.78 7.50
CA LEU A 142 -1.25 -3.49 7.25
C LEU A 142 -2.22 -2.30 7.38
N ASN A 143 -3.45 -2.44 6.90
CA ASN A 143 -4.49 -1.42 7.07
C ASN A 143 -4.83 -1.18 8.56
N ASP A 144 -4.95 -2.25 9.35
CA ASP A 144 -5.18 -2.15 10.80
C ASP A 144 -3.98 -1.49 11.50
N MET A 145 -2.76 -1.85 11.12
CA MET A 145 -1.53 -1.28 11.69
C MET A 145 -1.39 0.21 11.39
N LEU A 146 -1.74 0.68 10.19
CA LEU A 146 -1.72 2.10 9.83
C LEU A 146 -2.60 2.95 10.75
N GLN A 147 -3.69 2.39 11.29
CA GLN A 147 -4.55 3.07 12.27
C GLN A 147 -3.90 3.20 13.66
N THR A 148 -2.78 2.52 13.90
CA THR A 148 -2.08 2.50 15.19
C THR A 148 -0.76 3.26 15.18
N VAL A 149 -0.42 3.93 14.06
CA VAL A 149 0.84 4.66 13.95
C VAL A 149 0.78 5.94 14.79
N ALA A 150 1.85 6.21 15.50
CA ALA A 150 2.09 7.47 16.19
C ALA A 150 3.44 8.07 15.73
N LEU A 151 3.47 9.39 15.56
CA LEU A 151 4.65 10.19 15.29
C LEU A 151 4.92 11.10 16.49
N GLN A 152 6.10 10.98 17.06
CA GLN A 152 6.59 11.88 18.10
C GLN A 152 7.68 12.76 17.49
N PRO A 153 7.44 14.07 17.27
CA PRO A 153 8.50 15.01 16.89
C PRO A 153 9.70 14.92 17.83
N ASP A 154 10.89 15.28 17.34
CA ASP A 154 12.04 15.45 18.25
C ASP A 154 11.74 16.54 19.28
N ALA A 155 12.36 16.45 20.46
CA ALA A 155 12.11 17.40 21.54
C ALA A 155 12.43 18.84 21.09
N ASN A 156 11.51 19.77 21.39
CA ASN A 156 11.58 21.20 21.03
C ASN A 156 11.74 21.45 19.51
N PHE A 157 11.31 20.52 18.66
CA PHE A 157 11.31 20.72 17.21
C PHE A 157 10.05 21.47 16.79
N ASP A 158 10.22 22.66 16.22
CA ASP A 158 9.22 23.36 15.43
C ASP A 158 9.59 23.36 13.94
N GLY A 159 8.57 23.29 13.07
CA GLY A 159 8.79 23.27 11.62
C GLY A 159 7.89 22.28 10.90
N THR A 160 8.46 21.58 9.91
CA THR A 160 7.71 20.65 9.05
C THR A 160 8.38 19.28 9.06
N ILE A 161 7.58 18.24 9.27
CA ILE A 161 7.98 16.84 9.17
C ILE A 161 7.36 16.25 7.90
N THR A 162 8.18 15.56 7.13
CA THR A 162 7.79 14.77 5.97
C THR A 162 7.79 13.30 6.34
N VAL A 163 6.61 12.67 6.32
CA VAL A 163 6.46 11.22 6.43
C VAL A 163 6.25 10.61 5.05
N ILE A 164 7.06 9.64 4.68
CA ILE A 164 6.89 8.85 3.46
C ILE A 164 6.28 7.50 3.83
N ILE A 165 5.20 7.16 3.13
CA ILE A 165 4.51 5.87 3.21
C ILE A 165 4.78 5.17 1.88
N TYR A 166 5.45 4.03 1.92
CA TYR A 166 5.81 3.24 0.75
C TYR A 166 5.24 1.83 0.87
N ILE A 167 4.61 1.33 -0.20
CA ILE A 167 4.05 -0.02 -0.28
C ILE A 167 4.62 -0.71 -1.50
N SER A 168 5.06 -1.96 -1.32
CA SER A 168 5.53 -2.84 -2.38
C SER A 168 4.75 -4.15 -2.37
N ASP A 169 4.33 -4.62 -3.54
CA ASP A 169 3.71 -5.94 -3.72
C ASP A 169 4.73 -7.09 -3.65
N ASN A 170 6.03 -6.77 -3.69
CA ASN A 170 7.14 -7.72 -3.73
C ASN A 170 7.13 -8.64 -4.97
N GLY A 171 6.45 -8.23 -6.05
CA GLY A 171 6.35 -8.93 -7.32
C GLY A 171 5.49 -10.19 -7.23
N HIS A 172 4.50 -10.19 -6.33
CA HIS A 172 3.64 -11.35 -6.13
C HIS A 172 2.52 -11.39 -7.17
N THR A 173 2.44 -12.57 -7.81
CA THR A 173 1.51 -13.04 -8.85
C THR A 173 1.88 -12.74 -10.30
N GLY A 174 1.56 -13.73 -11.14
CA GLY A 174 1.60 -13.57 -12.58
C GLY A 174 2.97 -13.37 -13.20
N SER A 175 2.96 -12.93 -14.45
CA SER A 175 4.13 -12.30 -15.07
C SER A 175 4.19 -10.83 -14.66
N GLY A 176 5.33 -10.38 -14.14
CA GLY A 176 5.52 -8.99 -13.70
C GLY A 176 6.83 -8.84 -12.93
N SER A 177 7.25 -7.60 -12.70
CA SER A 177 8.30 -7.27 -11.73
C SER A 177 7.66 -6.86 -10.40
N VAL A 178 8.48 -6.61 -9.38
CA VAL A 178 8.03 -5.88 -8.20
C VAL A 178 7.48 -4.52 -8.62
N GLU A 179 6.26 -4.20 -8.16
CA GLU A 179 5.67 -2.88 -8.29
C GLU A 179 5.41 -2.26 -6.91
N ALA A 180 5.39 -0.93 -6.87
CA ALA A 180 5.33 -0.19 -5.62
C ALA A 180 4.74 1.20 -5.82
N VAL A 181 4.22 1.75 -4.73
CA VAL A 181 3.64 3.09 -4.65
C VAL A 181 4.12 3.80 -3.40
N SER A 182 4.29 5.12 -3.49
CA SER A 182 4.63 5.97 -2.34
C SER A 182 3.70 7.18 -2.23
N ALA A 183 3.36 7.57 -1.01
CA ALA A 183 2.68 8.83 -0.71
C ALA A 183 3.43 9.60 0.38
N THR A 184 3.24 10.92 0.39
CA THR A 184 3.86 11.82 1.35
C THR A 184 2.80 12.48 2.22
N LEU A 185 2.99 12.39 3.54
CA LEU A 185 2.23 13.12 4.55
C LEU A 185 3.12 14.22 5.13
N THR A 186 2.67 15.46 5.01
CA THR A 186 3.35 16.61 5.62
C THR A 186 2.67 16.98 6.93
N VAL A 187 3.45 17.12 8.00
CA VAL A 187 2.99 17.49 9.34
C VAL A 187 3.65 18.80 9.75
N THR A 188 2.84 19.81 10.09
CA THR A 188 3.35 21.06 10.68
C THR A 188 3.47 20.90 12.18
N VAL A 189 4.65 21.16 12.74
CA VAL A 189 4.87 21.21 14.19
C VAL A 189 4.89 22.67 14.62
N ASN A 190 3.91 23.06 15.42
CA ASN A 190 3.78 24.42 15.93
C ASN A 190 4.69 24.60 17.15
N ALA A 191 5.49 25.67 17.12
CA ALA A 191 6.26 26.10 18.29
C ALA A 191 5.33 26.41 19.48
N VAL A 192 5.75 26.00 20.66
CA VAL A 192 5.16 26.29 21.95
C VAL A 192 6.18 27.10 22.75
N ASN A 193 5.70 28.00 23.61
CA ASN A 193 6.61 28.78 24.43
C ASN A 193 7.13 27.94 25.61
N ASP A 194 8.42 27.64 25.61
CA ASP A 194 9.11 27.04 26.75
C ASP A 194 9.39 28.03 27.89
N LEU A 195 9.52 27.48 29.09
CA LEU A 195 9.98 28.25 30.25
C LEU A 195 11.51 28.39 30.24
N PRO A 196 12.06 29.52 30.69
CA PRO A 196 13.49 29.65 30.93
C PRO A 196 14.00 28.57 31.88
N VAL A 197 15.08 27.88 31.52
CA VAL A 197 15.71 26.89 32.40
C VAL A 197 16.91 27.52 33.10
N TRP A 198 16.90 27.46 34.43
CA TRP A 198 18.07 27.79 35.25
C TRP A 198 18.91 26.53 35.40
N THR A 199 19.90 26.33 34.52
CA THR A 199 20.92 25.30 34.77
C THR A 199 21.71 25.75 35.99
N THR A 200 21.44 25.10 37.12
CA THR A 200 21.93 25.45 38.47
C THR A 200 23.27 26.18 38.43
N PRO A 201 23.36 27.43 38.91
CA PRO A 201 24.66 28.00 39.14
C PRO A 201 25.26 27.20 40.28
N ASP A 202 26.30 26.42 40.00
CA ASP A 202 27.21 25.99 41.05
C ASP A 202 27.56 27.23 41.88
N ASN A 203 27.60 27.10 43.20
CA ASN A 203 28.13 28.17 44.04
C ASN A 203 29.50 28.56 43.50
N ARG A 204 29.58 29.76 42.92
CA ARG A 204 30.82 30.28 42.35
C ARG A 204 31.64 30.88 43.49
N ASN A 205 32.72 30.20 43.86
CA ASN A 205 33.78 30.86 44.61
C ASN A 205 34.64 31.64 43.62
N ILE A 206 34.43 32.95 43.54
CA ILE A 206 35.31 33.85 42.78
C ILE A 206 36.45 34.33 43.67
N ALA A 207 37.64 34.50 43.08
CA ALA A 207 38.69 35.24 43.76
C ALA A 207 38.31 36.72 43.84
N GLU A 208 38.80 37.39 44.87
CA GLU A 208 38.82 38.86 44.91
C GLU A 208 39.39 39.39 43.59
N ASP A 209 38.73 40.39 43.02
CA ASP A 209 39.09 41.07 41.76
C ASP A 209 38.95 40.28 40.45
N LEU A 210 38.20 39.18 40.43
CA LEU A 210 37.81 38.51 39.17
C LEU A 210 36.30 38.60 38.90
N PRO A 211 35.88 38.89 37.65
CA PRO A 211 34.46 38.92 37.29
C PRO A 211 33.86 37.50 37.29
N GLY A 212 32.68 37.34 37.90
CA GLY A 212 31.87 36.13 37.84
C GLY A 212 30.76 36.24 36.80
N GLY A 213 30.68 35.28 35.88
CA GLY A 213 29.59 35.19 34.89
C GLY A 213 28.49 34.22 35.32
N VAL A 214 27.24 34.61 35.09
CA VAL A 214 26.03 33.77 35.18
C VAL A 214 25.46 33.60 33.78
N ASN A 215 25.10 32.37 33.41
CA ASN A 215 24.49 32.07 32.11
C ASN A 215 23.06 31.56 32.31
N PHE A 216 22.16 31.99 31.44
CA PHE A 216 20.81 31.46 31.27
C PHE A 216 20.71 30.93 29.85
N THR A 217 19.90 29.90 29.64
CA THR A 217 19.57 29.40 28.31
C THR A 217 18.05 29.48 28.14
N ASP A 218 17.64 30.10 27.05
CA ASP A 218 16.26 30.15 26.58
C ASP A 218 16.31 30.00 25.05
N SER A 219 15.47 29.15 24.52
CA SER A 219 15.28 28.92 23.09
C SER A 219 13.77 28.86 22.88
N PRO A 220 13.14 29.72 22.06
CA PRO A 220 13.67 30.79 21.20
C PRO A 220 13.47 32.24 21.71
N HIS A 221 13.20 32.48 23.01
CA HIS A 221 12.66 33.78 23.46
C HIS A 221 13.65 34.76 24.13
N LEU A 222 13.21 36.02 24.26
CA LEU A 222 13.92 37.10 24.93
C LEU A 222 13.73 37.00 26.45
N LEU A 223 14.84 36.95 27.18
CA LEU A 223 14.85 36.99 28.64
C LEU A 223 14.82 38.42 29.17
N GLN A 224 13.92 38.68 30.12
CA GLN A 224 13.96 39.88 30.95
C GLN A 224 14.41 39.51 32.36
N ILE A 225 15.48 40.17 32.83
CA ILE A 225 15.98 40.05 34.21
C ILE A 225 15.68 41.37 34.92
N THR A 226 15.07 41.30 36.10
CA THR A 226 14.76 42.46 36.96
C THR A 226 15.46 42.36 38.31
#